data_AF-A0A969BLD3-F1
#
_entry.id   AF-A0A969BLD3-F1
#
_cell.length_a   1.000
_cell.length_b   1.000
_cell.length_c   1.000
_cell.angle_alpha   90.00
_cell.angle_beta   90.00
_cell.angle_gamma   90.00
#
_symmetry.space_group_name_H-M   'P 1'
#
loop_
_entity.id
_entity.type
_entity.pdbx_description
1 polymer ?
#
loop_
_entity_poly.entity_id
_entity_poly.type
_entity_poly.pdbx_seq_one_letter_code
_entity_poly.pdbx_strand_id
1 'polypeptide(L)'
;MIFTELGYKSTEDAGIEPWRWPQHIDKEAVCTETQANCYEAFFRSLWNKNWVAGVYFWKWYPTLPSRPTDADFTPQRKPAEKVMAQWFGPGTN
;
A
#
# COMPACT_ATOMS: atom_id res chain seq x y z
N MET A 1 8.97 17.94 -3.41
CA MET A 1 7.84 17.28 -4.09
C MET A 1 7.12 16.41 -3.07
N ILE A 2 5.79 16.46 -3.03
CA ILE A 2 4.97 15.63 -2.16
C ILE A 2 4.04 14.79 -3.01
N PHE A 3 3.90 13.50 -2.69
CA PHE A 3 2.89 12.64 -3.31
C PHE A 3 1.57 12.86 -2.57
N THR A 4 0.60 13.48 -3.23
CA THR A 4 -0.70 13.77 -2.60
C THR A 4 -1.55 12.53 -2.39
N GLU A 5 -1.31 11.48 -3.16
CA GLU A 5 -1.92 10.16 -2.98
C GLU A 5 -0.93 9.07 -3.41
N LEU A 6 -0.84 8.01 -2.62
CA LEU A 6 -0.20 6.76 -2.99
C LEU A 6 -0.93 5.59 -2.34
N GLY A 7 -1.33 4.61 -3.15
CA GLY A 7 -2.06 3.44 -2.68
C GLY A 7 -1.97 2.30 -3.67
N TYR A 8 -1.96 1.09 -3.14
CA TYR A 8 -1.96 -0.15 -3.90
C TYR A 8 -3.11 -1.01 -3.38
N LYS A 9 -3.93 -1.56 -4.28
CA LYS A 9 -4.89 -2.62 -3.93
C LYS A 9 -4.17 -3.92 -3.57
N SER A 10 -4.82 -4.80 -2.82
CA SER A 10 -4.24 -6.10 -2.45
C SER A 10 -4.58 -7.17 -3.47
N THR A 11 -4.05 -7.01 -4.68
CA THR A 11 -4.31 -7.90 -5.83
C THR A 11 -3.03 -8.16 -6.60
N GLU A 12 -2.99 -9.24 -7.37
CA GLU A 12 -1.80 -9.63 -8.14
C GLU A 12 -1.32 -8.54 -9.13
N ASP A 13 -2.26 -7.79 -9.70
CA ASP A 13 -2.02 -6.74 -10.69
C ASP A 13 -1.72 -5.36 -10.09
N ALA A 14 -1.59 -5.23 -8.76
CA ALA A 14 -1.44 -3.94 -8.10
C ALA A 14 -0.19 -3.15 -8.53
N GLY A 15 0.86 -3.83 -8.98
CA GLY A 15 2.06 -3.18 -9.55
C GLY A 15 1.89 -2.66 -10.98
N ILE A 16 0.83 -3.10 -11.68
CA ILE A 16 0.56 -2.76 -13.09
C ILE A 16 -0.50 -1.66 -13.16
N GLU A 17 -1.65 -1.88 -12.52
CA GLU A 17 -2.79 -0.95 -12.52
C GLU A 17 -3.20 -0.59 -11.08
N PRO A 18 -2.34 0.07 -10.28
CA PRO A 18 -2.65 0.38 -8.88
C PRO A 18 -3.91 1.24 -8.73
N TRP A 19 -4.19 2.16 -9.67
CA TRP A 19 -5.34 3.07 -9.61
C TRP A 19 -6.69 2.38 -9.84
N ARG A 20 -6.70 1.15 -10.37
CA ARG A 20 -7.93 0.47 -10.75
C ARG A 20 -8.63 -0.07 -9.51
N TRP A 21 -9.89 0.31 -9.31
CA TRP A 21 -10.66 -0.19 -8.18
C TRP A 21 -10.89 -1.71 -8.25
N PRO A 22 -10.88 -2.41 -7.10
CA PRO A 22 -11.11 -3.85 -7.05
C PRO A 22 -12.60 -4.23 -7.17
N GLN A 23 -13.31 -3.62 -8.11
CA GLN A 23 -14.72 -3.92 -8.37
C GLN A 23 -14.80 -5.22 -9.18
N HIS A 24 -15.62 -6.18 -8.71
CA HIS A 24 -15.78 -7.50 -9.32
C HIS A 24 -14.50 -8.36 -9.36
N ILE A 25 -13.63 -8.21 -8.36
CA ILE A 25 -12.45 -9.07 -8.24
C ILE A 25 -12.86 -10.43 -7.70
N ASP A 26 -12.56 -11.48 -8.47
CA ASP A 26 -12.60 -12.86 -8.00
C ASP A 26 -11.68 -13.02 -6.79
N LYS A 27 -12.14 -13.74 -5.76
CA LYS A 27 -11.36 -13.92 -4.52
C LYS A 27 -9.96 -14.49 -4.77
N GLU A 28 -9.77 -15.20 -5.87
CA GLU A 28 -8.50 -15.78 -6.31
C GLU A 28 -7.46 -14.73 -6.69
N ALA A 29 -7.87 -13.52 -7.08
CA ALA A 29 -6.96 -12.43 -7.43
C ALA A 29 -6.51 -11.59 -6.22
N VAL A 30 -6.91 -11.93 -4.99
CA VAL A 30 -6.44 -11.27 -3.76
C VAL A 30 -5.01 -11.68 -3.46
N CYS A 31 -4.11 -10.70 -3.40
CA CYS A 31 -2.72 -10.91 -2.99
C CYS A 31 -2.24 -9.76 -2.09
N THR A 32 -2.18 -10.01 -0.78
CA THR A 32 -1.71 -9.03 0.21
C THR A 32 -0.19 -8.83 0.16
N GLU A 33 0.54 -9.83 -0.33
CA GLU A 33 2.00 -9.76 -0.51
C GLU A 33 2.38 -8.83 -1.67
N THR A 34 1.63 -8.83 -2.78
CA THR A 34 1.86 -7.87 -3.87
C THR A 34 1.74 -6.44 -3.37
N GLN A 35 0.73 -6.14 -2.53
CA GLN A 35 0.60 -4.81 -1.93
C GLN A 35 1.85 -4.43 -1.10
N ALA A 36 2.37 -5.35 -0.28
CA ALA A 36 3.56 -5.11 0.53
C ALA A 36 4.81 -4.87 -0.34
N ASN A 37 4.98 -5.67 -1.39
CA ASN A 37 6.07 -5.51 -2.35
C ASN A 37 6.01 -4.16 -3.07
N CYS A 38 4.82 -3.69 -3.44
CA CYS A 38 4.65 -2.36 -4.05
C CYS A 38 5.06 -1.23 -3.10
N TYR A 39 4.65 -1.31 -1.82
CA TYR A 39 5.08 -0.32 -0.82
C TYR A 39 6.60 -0.36 -0.61
N GLU A 40 7.20 -1.54 -0.48
CA GLU A 40 8.64 -1.71 -0.34
C GLU A 40 9.39 -1.12 -1.54
N ALA A 41 8.90 -1.37 -2.76
CA ALA A 41 9.48 -0.83 -3.98
C ALA A 41 9.42 0.71 -4.02
N PHE A 42 8.30 1.32 -3.61
CA PHE A 42 8.18 2.77 -3.48
C PHE A 42 9.24 3.33 -2.53
N PHE A 43 9.34 2.77 -1.32
CA PHE A 43 10.26 3.29 -0.31
C PHE A 43 11.73 3.16 -0.75
N ARG A 44 12.13 1.99 -1.25
CA ARG A 44 13.49 1.76 -1.76
C ARG A 44 13.87 2.71 -2.88
N SER A 45 12.92 3.03 -3.75
CA SER A 45 13.20 3.82 -4.96
C SER A 45 13.22 5.33 -4.68
N LEU A 46 12.32 5.81 -3.81
CA LEU A 46 11.99 7.23 -3.71
C LEU A 46 12.22 7.84 -2.33
N TRP A 47 12.16 7.07 -1.23
CA TRP A 47 12.08 7.64 0.12
C TRP A 47 13.28 8.52 0.50
N ASN A 48 14.49 8.11 0.11
CA ASN A 48 15.73 8.81 0.44
C ASN A 48 16.13 9.89 -0.58
N LYS A 49 15.26 10.22 -1.54
CA LYS A 49 15.54 11.29 -2.50
C LYS A 49 15.27 12.64 -1.83
N ASN A 50 16.24 13.55 -1.85
CA ASN A 50 16.15 14.87 -1.19
C ASN A 50 14.96 15.74 -1.66
N TRP A 51 14.43 15.48 -2.86
CA TRP A 51 13.28 16.17 -3.41
C TRP A 51 11.94 15.51 -3.05
N VAL A 52 11.93 14.36 -2.37
CA VAL A 52 10.73 13.74 -1.82
C VAL A 52 10.52 14.25 -0.39
N ALA A 53 9.49 15.06 -0.20
CA ALA A 53 9.12 15.63 1.08
C ALA A 53 8.17 14.73 1.89
N GLY A 54 7.55 13.74 1.24
CA GLY A 54 6.62 12.81 1.89
C GLY A 54 5.50 12.33 0.97
N VAL A 55 4.51 11.69 1.58
CA VAL A 55 3.39 11.02 0.91
C VAL A 55 2.16 10.99 1.80
N TYR A 56 0.97 11.12 1.21
CA TYR A 56 -0.29 10.77 1.85
C TYR A 56 -0.80 9.42 1.31
N PHE A 57 -1.09 8.49 2.20
CA PHE A 57 -1.47 7.12 1.81
C PHE A 57 -2.97 6.97 1.58
N TRP A 58 -3.32 6.40 0.43
CA TRP A 58 -4.65 5.92 0.11
C TRP A 58 -4.74 4.41 0.41
N LYS A 59 -5.46 3.95 1.42
CA LYS A 59 -6.23 4.75 2.39
C LYS A 59 -6.22 4.08 3.75
N TRP A 60 -6.44 4.87 4.78
CA TRP A 60 -6.55 4.39 6.15
C TRP A 60 -7.97 4.61 6.67
N TYR A 61 -8.59 3.56 7.20
CA TYR A 61 -9.92 3.63 7.79
C TYR A 61 -9.84 3.98 9.28
N PRO A 62 -10.69 4.90 9.79
CA PRO A 62 -10.84 5.14 11.23
C PRO A 62 -11.29 3.89 11.98
N THR A 63 -12.14 3.07 11.35
CA THR A 63 -12.56 1.77 11.83
C THR A 63 -12.62 0.83 10.64
N LEU A 64 -12.00 -0.34 10.79
CA LEU A 64 -11.97 -1.32 9.71
C LEU A 64 -13.39 -1.82 9.43
N PRO A 65 -13.89 -1.65 8.20
CA PRO A 65 -15.20 -2.16 7.81
C PRO A 65 -15.16 -3.69 7.71
N SER A 66 -16.27 -4.34 8.05
CA SER A 66 -16.48 -5.74 7.69
C SER A 66 -16.60 -5.84 6.16
N ARG A 67 -15.71 -6.61 5.53
CA ARG A 67 -15.67 -6.78 4.08
C ARG A 67 -15.58 -8.25 3.71
N PRO A 68 -16.16 -8.65 2.57
CA PRO A 68 -16.07 -10.04 2.08
C PRO A 68 -14.70 -10.41 1.50
N THR A 69 -13.80 -9.43 1.33
CA THR A 69 -12.48 -9.58 0.70
C THR A 69 -11.49 -8.53 1.22
N ASP A 70 -10.21 -8.90 1.22
CA ASP A 70 -9.08 -8.04 1.53
C ASP A 70 -8.51 -7.29 0.32
N ALA A 71 -9.13 -7.35 -0.86
CA ALA A 71 -8.63 -6.74 -2.10
C ALA A 71 -8.47 -5.19 -2.07
N ASP A 72 -9.10 -4.49 -1.12
CA ASP A 72 -9.11 -3.01 -1.06
C ASP A 72 -7.74 -2.42 -0.72
N PHE A 73 -7.62 -1.11 -0.94
CA PHE A 73 -6.40 -0.30 -0.82
C PHE A 73 -5.80 -0.18 0.58
N THR A 74 -6.58 -0.45 1.63
CA THR A 74 -6.04 -0.27 2.99
C THR A 74 -4.91 -1.25 3.27
N PRO A 75 -3.76 -0.80 3.82
CA PRO A 75 -2.68 -1.67 4.26
C PRO A 75 -2.97 -2.28 5.65
N GLN A 76 -3.98 -1.76 6.37
CA GLN A 76 -4.28 -2.15 7.75
C GLN A 76 -4.50 -3.66 7.91
N ARG A 77 -3.86 -4.25 8.91
CA ARG A 77 -3.84 -5.69 9.24
C ARG A 77 -3.26 -6.59 8.15
N LYS A 78 -2.47 -6.02 7.21
CA LYS A 78 -1.79 -6.76 6.13
C LYS A 78 -0.28 -6.60 6.24
N PRO A 79 0.53 -7.40 5.51
CA PRO A 79 1.99 -7.27 5.52
C PRO A 79 2.48 -5.86 5.14
N ALA A 80 1.75 -5.17 4.26
CA ALA A 80 2.02 -3.78 3.88
C ALA A 80 2.08 -2.80 5.08
N GLU A 81 1.25 -2.99 6.11
CA GLU A 81 1.32 -2.15 7.33
C GLU A 81 2.67 -2.27 8.02
N LYS A 82 3.24 -3.48 8.09
CA LYS A 82 4.55 -3.72 8.70
C LYS A 82 5.66 -3.06 7.89
N VAL A 83 5.61 -3.16 6.56
CA VAL A 83 6.54 -2.47 5.66
C VAL A 83 6.49 -0.96 5.92
N MET A 84 5.30 -0.37 5.91
CA MET A 84 5.15 1.06 6.19
C MET A 84 5.70 1.43 7.57
N ALA A 85 5.36 0.65 8.61
CA ALA A 85 5.86 0.90 9.97
C ALA A 85 7.39 0.82 10.08
N GLN A 86 8.05 -0.06 9.32
CA GLN A 86 9.51 -0.15 9.30
C GLN A 86 10.17 1.09 8.67
N TRP A 87 9.61 1.62 7.58
CA TRP A 87 10.15 2.79 6.89
C TRP A 87 9.85 4.13 7.59
N PHE A 88 8.76 4.20 8.36
CA PHE A 88 8.42 5.38 9.18
C PHE A 88 8.92 5.32 10.62
N GLY A 89 9.17 4.12 11.13
CA GLY A 89 9.68 3.91 12.48
C GLY A 89 11.10 4.47 12.64
N PRO A 90 11.58 4.60 13.89
CA PRO A 90 12.98 4.91 14.13
C PRO A 90 13.83 3.84 13.46
N GLY A 91 14.60 4.25 12.45
CA GLY A 91 15.42 3.32 11.67
C GLY A 91 16.34 2.55 12.60
N THR A 92 16.44 1.23 12.43
CA THR A 92 17.49 0.41 13.07
C THR A 92 18.83 0.58 12.34
N ASN A 93 19.11 1.77 11.80
CA ASN A 93 20.37 2.12 11.14
C ASN A 93 21.23 2.98 12.05
#